data_AF-A0A2A9PEX5-F1
#
_entry.id   AF-A0A2A9PEX5-F1
#
_cell.length_a   1.000
_cell.length_b   1.000
_cell.length_c   1.000
_cell.angle_alpha   90.00
_cell.angle_beta   90.00
_cell.angle_gamma   90.00
#
_symmetry.space_group_name_H-M   'P 1'
#
loop_
_entity.id
_entity.type
_entity.pdbx_description
1 polymer ?
#
loop_
_entity_poly.entity_id
_entity_poly.type
_entity_poly.pdbx_seq_one_letter_code
_entity_poly.pdbx_strand_id
1 'polypeptide(L)'
;MAAPPHVDLSGLTSSASPSSSSSALSSHEAGILRVLSATINDGEPKASSAAETLDELYPAGDDVGAIEDYLWSLWSLLVGAVKKIPAQDKRQQLIVDVIARLRDSRDQEVELWGQKTKVWSELPMLGPCMRDAWNLRPKLDGSDKDNAAICEWTSLNSFAARMFGADLQPWINLAIWELRAALEEPPPSTTTARDAGIATVCEWITHARDQLHRQGRQPRSLDPMEERALKPGKLFQGGDSGLSDARWHFWRQRLAELGGDAGSAELRERAKTAVAQMEELESSA
;
A
#
# COMPACT_ATOMS: atom_id res chain seq x y z
N MET A 1 -25.44 -10.81 6.93
CA MET A 1 -24.21 -10.04 7.18
C MET A 1 -24.61 -8.63 7.59
N ALA A 2 -24.05 -8.11 8.69
CA ALA A 2 -24.23 -6.70 9.04
C ALA A 2 -23.55 -5.81 7.99
N ALA A 3 -24.09 -4.62 7.74
CA ALA A 3 -23.43 -3.63 6.89
C ALA A 3 -22.07 -3.26 7.50
N PRO A 4 -21.01 -3.08 6.69
CA PRO A 4 -19.71 -2.66 7.22
C PRO A 4 -19.83 -1.27 7.88
N PRO A 5 -19.03 -0.99 8.92
CA PRO A 5 -19.10 0.30 9.61
C PRO A 5 -18.74 1.45 8.65
N HIS A 6 -19.41 2.58 8.84
CA HIS A 6 -19.15 3.80 8.10
C HIS A 6 -17.69 4.27 8.31
N VAL A 7 -17.02 4.66 7.23
CA VAL A 7 -15.66 5.22 7.24
C VAL A 7 -15.76 6.73 7.10
N ASP A 8 -15.37 7.47 8.14
CA ASP A 8 -15.38 8.93 8.13
C ASP A 8 -14.19 9.49 7.32
N LEU A 9 -14.50 10.25 6.27
CA LEU A 9 -13.54 10.92 5.39
C LEU A 9 -13.59 12.44 5.50
N SER A 10 -14.47 12.99 6.36
CA SER A 10 -14.76 14.43 6.43
C SER A 10 -13.58 15.30 6.86
N GLY A 11 -12.61 14.70 7.56
CA GLY A 11 -11.36 15.35 7.98
C GLY A 11 -10.19 15.18 7.03
N LEU A 12 -10.36 14.53 5.88
CA LEU A 12 -9.28 14.37 4.90
C LEU A 12 -9.11 15.65 4.09
N THR A 13 -7.87 16.09 4.01
CA THR A 13 -7.42 17.14 3.08
C THR A 13 -6.30 16.54 2.23
N SER A 14 -6.12 17.05 1.01
CA SER A 14 -4.85 16.82 0.33
C SER A 14 -3.73 17.42 1.19
N SER A 15 -2.54 16.82 1.18
CA SER A 15 -1.36 17.56 1.61
C SER A 15 -1.18 18.72 0.63
N ALA A 16 -0.93 19.93 1.12
CA ALA A 16 -0.72 21.08 0.24
C ALA A 16 0.33 20.72 -0.82
N SER A 17 -0.08 20.70 -2.09
CA SER A 17 0.85 20.69 -3.22
C SER A 17 1.88 21.80 -2.96
N PRO A 18 3.17 21.64 -3.33
CA PRO A 18 4.17 22.71 -3.19
C PRO A 18 3.75 24.04 -3.82
N SER A 19 2.72 24.01 -4.67
CA SER A 19 2.10 25.11 -5.40
C SER A 19 0.83 25.73 -4.78
N SER A 20 0.21 25.17 -3.72
CA SER A 20 -1.10 25.64 -3.22
C SER A 20 -1.05 26.24 -1.79
N SER A 21 -1.69 27.41 -1.62
CA SER A 21 -1.66 28.22 -0.38
C SER A 21 -3.05 28.45 0.27
N SER A 22 -4.08 27.72 -0.17
CA SER A 22 -5.46 27.85 0.33
C SER A 22 -5.83 26.75 1.32
N SER A 23 -6.53 27.11 2.40
CA SER A 23 -7.07 26.17 3.41
C SER A 23 -8.47 25.64 3.07
N ALA A 24 -9.13 26.16 2.04
CA ALA A 24 -10.42 25.66 1.56
C ALA A 24 -10.21 24.61 0.47
N LEU A 25 -10.94 23.48 0.57
CA LEU A 25 -10.91 22.43 -0.45
C LEU A 25 -11.25 23.01 -1.82
N SER A 26 -10.46 22.68 -2.81
CA SER A 26 -10.75 23.02 -4.21
C SER A 26 -12.02 22.31 -4.69
N SER A 27 -12.57 22.76 -5.82
CA SER A 27 -13.77 22.13 -6.40
C SER A 27 -13.55 20.67 -6.79
N HIS A 28 -12.34 20.32 -7.26
CA HIS A 28 -11.99 18.93 -7.59
C HIS A 28 -11.77 18.07 -6.36
N GLU A 29 -11.16 18.60 -5.28
CA GLU A 29 -10.99 17.85 -4.03
C GLU A 29 -12.32 17.45 -3.41
N ALA A 30 -13.28 18.36 -3.38
CA ALA A 30 -14.64 18.07 -2.94
C ALA A 30 -15.32 17.02 -3.85
N GLY A 31 -15.04 17.04 -5.15
CA GLY A 31 -15.49 16.03 -6.11
C GLY A 31 -14.90 14.65 -5.81
N ILE A 32 -13.58 14.56 -5.67
CA ILE A 32 -12.84 13.34 -5.35
C ILE A 32 -13.35 12.73 -4.04
N LEU A 33 -13.44 13.52 -2.97
CA LEU A 33 -13.93 13.04 -1.68
C LEU A 33 -15.37 12.52 -1.75
N ARG A 34 -16.23 13.15 -2.54
CA ARG A 34 -17.60 12.67 -2.76
C ARG A 34 -17.60 11.30 -3.43
N VAL A 35 -16.80 11.10 -4.47
CA VAL A 35 -16.69 9.80 -5.16
C VAL A 35 -16.14 8.72 -4.24
N LEU A 36 -15.07 9.03 -3.49
CA LEU A 36 -14.47 8.09 -2.53
C LEU A 36 -15.47 7.73 -1.42
N SER A 37 -16.15 8.71 -0.83
CA SER A 37 -17.14 8.47 0.22
C SER A 37 -18.30 7.61 -0.27
N ALA A 38 -18.88 7.91 -1.43
CA ALA A 38 -19.97 7.12 -2.00
C ALA A 38 -19.52 5.66 -2.25
N THR A 39 -18.36 5.50 -2.92
CA THR A 39 -17.77 4.18 -3.22
C THR A 39 -17.54 3.36 -1.94
N ILE A 40 -17.03 3.97 -0.87
CA ILE A 40 -16.65 3.28 0.38
C ILE A 40 -17.86 3.02 1.29
N ASN A 41 -18.79 3.95 1.40
CA ASN A 41 -19.85 3.91 2.41
C ASN A 41 -21.21 3.45 1.86
N ASP A 42 -21.52 3.80 0.61
CA ASP A 42 -22.85 3.60 0.05
C ASP A 42 -22.91 2.35 -0.86
N GLY A 43 -21.75 1.82 -1.26
CA GLY A 43 -21.67 0.67 -2.17
C GLY A 43 -22.08 0.99 -3.62
N GLU A 44 -22.29 2.27 -3.90
CA GLU A 44 -22.47 2.87 -5.21
C GLU A 44 -21.56 4.11 -5.28
N PRO A 45 -20.85 4.38 -6.39
CA PRO A 45 -20.80 3.62 -7.63
C PRO A 45 -20.00 2.31 -7.54
N LYS A 46 -20.23 1.39 -8.51
CA LYS A 46 -19.31 0.27 -8.77
C LYS A 46 -17.93 0.80 -9.14
N ALA A 47 -16.88 -0.02 -9.00
CA ALA A 47 -15.51 0.38 -9.32
C ALA A 47 -15.35 1.08 -10.68
N SER A 48 -16.03 0.59 -11.72
CA SER A 48 -16.04 1.21 -13.06
C SER A 48 -16.62 2.62 -13.06
N SER A 49 -17.79 2.82 -12.45
CA SER A 49 -18.44 4.13 -12.43
C SER A 49 -17.71 5.13 -11.54
N ALA A 50 -17.06 4.66 -10.46
CA ALA A 50 -16.18 5.52 -9.67
C ALA A 50 -14.97 5.96 -10.50
N ALA A 51 -14.34 5.04 -11.25
CA ALA A 51 -13.23 5.37 -12.13
C ALA A 51 -13.64 6.33 -13.26
N GLU A 52 -14.82 6.13 -13.86
CA GLU A 52 -15.39 7.05 -14.87
C GLU A 52 -15.56 8.47 -14.30
N THR A 53 -16.16 8.60 -13.12
CA THR A 53 -16.33 9.93 -12.49
C THR A 53 -14.99 10.56 -12.11
N LEU A 54 -13.99 9.78 -11.69
CA LEU A 54 -12.64 10.30 -11.45
C LEU A 54 -11.92 10.72 -12.75
N ASP A 55 -12.16 10.06 -13.89
CA ASP A 55 -11.66 10.52 -15.18
C ASP A 55 -12.38 11.79 -15.65
N GLU A 56 -13.69 11.90 -15.44
CA GLU A 56 -14.47 13.09 -15.81
C GLU A 56 -14.04 14.34 -15.02
N LEU A 57 -13.62 14.17 -13.77
CA LEU A 57 -13.10 15.25 -12.93
C LEU A 57 -11.68 15.71 -13.34
N TYR A 58 -10.97 14.92 -14.15
CA TYR A 58 -9.62 15.25 -14.59
C TYR A 58 -9.63 16.50 -15.50
N PRO A 59 -8.78 17.51 -15.22
CA PRO A 59 -8.70 18.72 -16.02
C PRO A 59 -7.97 18.44 -17.34
N ALA A 60 -8.69 17.88 -18.31
CA ALA A 60 -8.16 17.62 -19.64
C ALA A 60 -7.70 18.94 -20.31
N GLY A 61 -6.47 18.94 -20.86
CA GLY A 61 -5.90 20.10 -21.54
C GLY A 61 -4.38 20.18 -21.37
N ASP A 62 -3.82 21.36 -21.62
CA ASP A 62 -2.37 21.62 -21.55
C ASP A 62 -1.98 22.43 -20.28
N ASP A 63 -2.92 22.70 -19.38
CA ASP A 63 -2.63 23.35 -18.09
C ASP A 63 -1.98 22.34 -17.13
N VAL A 64 -0.66 22.25 -17.22
CA VAL A 64 0.17 21.38 -16.37
C VAL A 64 -0.08 21.66 -14.89
N GLY A 65 -0.28 22.92 -14.48
CA GLY A 65 -0.52 23.27 -13.08
C GLY A 65 -1.82 22.68 -12.54
N ALA A 66 -2.90 22.76 -13.33
CA ALA A 66 -4.18 22.15 -12.98
C ALA A 66 -4.12 20.62 -12.94
N ILE A 67 -3.38 20.00 -13.89
CA ILE A 67 -3.17 18.55 -13.93
C ILE A 67 -2.39 18.06 -12.71
N GLU A 68 -1.28 18.74 -12.39
CA GLU A 68 -0.45 18.41 -11.22
C GLU A 68 -1.26 18.51 -9.93
N ASP A 69 -2.02 19.59 -9.74
CA ASP A 69 -2.84 19.78 -8.54
C ASP A 69 -3.94 18.72 -8.44
N TYR A 70 -4.61 18.38 -9.55
CA TYR A 70 -5.63 17.33 -9.55
C TYR A 70 -5.05 15.95 -9.18
N LEU A 71 -3.95 15.55 -9.82
CA LEU A 71 -3.31 14.25 -9.59
C LEU A 71 -2.80 14.13 -8.16
N TRP A 72 -2.16 15.17 -7.64
CA TRP A 72 -1.68 15.21 -6.27
C TRP A 72 -2.83 15.11 -5.26
N SER A 73 -3.91 15.89 -5.46
CA SER A 73 -5.11 15.82 -4.63
C SER A 73 -5.75 14.44 -4.68
N LEU A 74 -5.91 13.84 -5.87
CA LEU A 74 -6.48 12.51 -6.06
C LEU A 74 -5.75 11.46 -5.24
N TRP A 75 -4.43 11.36 -5.43
CA TRP A 75 -3.64 10.34 -4.75
C TRP A 75 -3.52 10.59 -3.26
N SER A 76 -3.35 11.82 -2.83
CA SER A 76 -3.26 12.16 -1.40
C SER A 76 -4.57 11.82 -0.66
N LEU A 77 -5.72 12.15 -1.25
CA LEU A 77 -7.04 11.84 -0.68
C LEU A 77 -7.33 10.34 -0.70
N LEU A 78 -6.99 9.64 -1.79
CA LEU A 78 -7.15 8.19 -1.88
C LEU A 78 -6.28 7.46 -0.85
N VAL A 79 -5.01 7.84 -0.72
CA VAL A 79 -4.09 7.30 0.29
C VAL A 79 -4.61 7.59 1.71
N GLY A 80 -5.12 8.80 1.95
CA GLY A 80 -5.78 9.16 3.20
C GLY A 80 -7.00 8.28 3.50
N ALA A 81 -7.83 8.00 2.49
CA ALA A 81 -9.03 7.19 2.62
C ALA A 81 -8.72 5.72 2.92
N VAL A 82 -7.78 5.10 2.19
CA VAL A 82 -7.44 3.67 2.41
C VAL A 82 -6.84 3.43 3.79
N LYS A 83 -6.18 4.42 4.40
CA LYS A 83 -5.72 4.34 5.80
C LYS A 83 -6.87 4.22 6.80
N LYS A 84 -8.06 4.76 6.48
CA LYS A 84 -9.25 4.72 7.35
C LYS A 84 -10.08 3.45 7.17
N ILE A 85 -9.86 2.70 6.10
CA ILE A 85 -10.54 1.44 5.84
C ILE A 85 -9.77 0.31 6.57
N PRO A 86 -10.38 -0.48 7.47
CA PRO A 86 -9.68 -1.59 8.10
C PRO A 86 -9.06 -2.54 7.06
N ALA A 87 -7.83 -3.00 7.29
CA ALA A 87 -7.06 -3.82 6.34
C ALA A 87 -7.81 -5.06 5.79
N GLN A 88 -8.61 -5.70 6.64
CA GLN A 88 -9.38 -6.91 6.32
C GLN A 88 -10.74 -6.61 5.66
N ASP A 89 -11.10 -5.34 5.53
CA ASP A 89 -12.34 -4.94 4.89
C ASP A 89 -12.23 -5.08 3.36
N LYS A 90 -13.25 -5.66 2.73
CA LYS A 90 -13.35 -5.82 1.27
C LYS A 90 -13.26 -4.49 0.51
N ARG A 91 -13.56 -3.36 1.18
CA ARG A 91 -13.44 -2.01 0.60
C ARG A 91 -12.00 -1.64 0.25
N GLN A 92 -11.00 -2.27 0.87
CA GLN A 92 -9.60 -2.15 0.41
C GLN A 92 -9.46 -2.64 -1.03
N GLN A 93 -10.06 -3.81 -1.34
CA GLN A 93 -10.06 -4.34 -2.71
C GLN A 93 -10.84 -3.45 -3.67
N LEU A 94 -11.98 -2.91 -3.22
CA LEU A 94 -12.81 -2.05 -4.05
C LEU A 94 -12.03 -0.83 -4.56
N ILE A 95 -11.21 -0.19 -3.72
CA ILE A 95 -10.37 0.94 -4.15
C ILE A 95 -9.28 0.51 -5.13
N VAL A 96 -8.69 -0.67 -4.95
CA VAL A 96 -7.73 -1.24 -5.91
C VAL A 96 -8.40 -1.49 -7.26
N ASP A 97 -9.64 -2.01 -7.25
CA ASP A 97 -10.41 -2.24 -8.47
C ASP A 97 -10.77 -0.91 -9.18
N VAL A 98 -11.06 0.16 -8.43
CA VAL A 98 -11.26 1.51 -9.00
C VAL A 98 -10.00 1.96 -9.75
N ILE A 99 -8.83 1.82 -9.13
CA ILE A 99 -7.57 2.21 -9.77
C ILE A 99 -7.31 1.36 -11.01
N ALA A 100 -7.54 0.05 -10.94
CA ALA A 100 -7.41 -0.84 -12.10
C ALA A 100 -8.29 -0.39 -13.27
N ARG A 101 -9.54 0.03 -13.02
CA ARG A 101 -10.43 0.58 -14.05
C ARG A 101 -10.00 1.95 -14.55
N LEU A 102 -9.48 2.81 -13.66
CA LEU A 102 -8.99 4.13 -14.02
C LEU A 102 -7.80 4.03 -14.98
N ARG A 103 -6.88 3.07 -14.77
CA ARG A 103 -5.75 2.81 -15.68
C ARG A 103 -6.16 2.62 -17.15
N ASP A 104 -7.36 2.07 -17.37
CA ASP A 104 -7.89 1.78 -18.69
C ASP A 104 -8.69 2.94 -19.30
N SER A 105 -8.95 4.03 -18.58
CA SER A 105 -9.85 5.09 -19.06
C SER A 105 -9.19 6.10 -20.00
N ARG A 106 -7.87 6.35 -19.84
CA ARG A 106 -7.11 7.34 -20.63
C ARG A 106 -5.62 7.05 -20.62
N ASP A 107 -5.01 7.20 -21.79
CA ASP A 107 -3.58 6.97 -22.02
C ASP A 107 -2.86 8.20 -22.61
N GLN A 108 -3.38 9.40 -22.31
CA GLN A 108 -2.82 10.67 -22.78
C GLN A 108 -1.41 10.88 -22.20
N GLU A 109 -0.47 11.32 -23.04
CA GLU A 109 0.86 11.76 -22.59
C GLU A 109 0.78 13.18 -22.00
N VAL A 110 1.42 13.37 -20.86
CA VAL A 110 1.57 14.65 -20.16
C VAL A 110 3.02 14.81 -19.70
N GLU A 111 3.48 16.05 -19.57
CA GLU A 111 4.80 16.36 -18.99
C GLU A 111 4.62 16.88 -17.56
N LEU A 112 5.04 16.11 -16.57
CA LEU A 112 4.95 16.44 -15.16
C LEU A 112 6.36 16.43 -14.56
N TRP A 113 6.72 17.49 -13.83
CA TRP A 113 8.07 17.66 -13.26
C TRP A 113 9.23 17.42 -14.28
N GLY A 114 9.02 17.82 -15.53
CA GLY A 114 10.00 17.67 -16.62
C GLY A 114 10.18 16.22 -17.10
N GLN A 115 9.24 15.33 -16.82
CA GLN A 115 9.21 13.95 -17.31
C GLN A 115 7.91 13.68 -18.06
N LYS A 116 8.03 13.02 -19.22
CA LYS A 116 6.87 12.52 -19.96
C LYS A 116 6.31 11.29 -19.29
N THR A 117 5.01 11.24 -19.10
CA THR A 117 4.29 10.12 -18.50
C THR A 117 2.88 10.04 -19.05
N LYS A 118 2.18 8.94 -18.78
CA LYS A 118 0.80 8.74 -19.19
C LYS A 118 -0.16 8.79 -18.02
N VAL A 119 -1.25 9.55 -18.17
CA VAL A 119 -2.13 9.95 -17.06
C VAL A 119 -2.61 8.76 -16.21
N TRP A 120 -3.23 7.72 -16.78
CA TRP A 120 -3.71 6.61 -15.94
C TRP A 120 -2.92 5.32 -16.06
N SER A 121 -2.42 4.97 -17.24
CA SER A 121 -1.69 3.70 -17.39
C SER A 121 -0.40 3.64 -16.56
N GLU A 122 0.23 4.79 -16.26
CA GLU A 122 1.45 4.91 -15.45
C GLU A 122 1.24 5.46 -14.04
N LEU A 123 0.03 5.93 -13.70
CA LEU A 123 -0.35 6.46 -12.38
C LEU A 123 0.67 7.50 -11.82
N PRO A 124 0.94 8.59 -12.56
CA PRO A 124 1.91 9.60 -12.16
C PRO A 124 1.50 10.26 -10.85
N MET A 125 2.49 10.69 -10.06
CA MET A 125 2.35 11.24 -8.71
C MET A 125 1.88 10.29 -7.61
N LEU A 126 1.32 9.11 -7.93
CA LEU A 126 0.95 8.14 -6.90
C LEU A 126 2.18 7.67 -6.10
N GLY A 127 3.31 7.43 -6.78
CA GLY A 127 4.57 7.03 -6.15
C GLY A 127 5.05 8.03 -5.08
N PRO A 128 5.22 9.33 -5.41
CA PRO A 128 5.49 10.39 -4.43
C PRO A 128 4.49 10.43 -3.26
N CYS A 129 3.18 10.44 -3.51
CA CYS A 129 2.17 10.45 -2.44
C CYS A 129 2.29 9.22 -1.51
N MET A 130 2.54 8.04 -2.08
CA MET A 130 2.79 6.83 -1.31
C MET A 130 4.08 6.91 -0.50
N ARG A 131 5.14 7.51 -1.05
CA ARG A 131 6.40 7.70 -0.33
C ARG A 131 6.24 8.63 0.87
N ASP A 132 5.48 9.71 0.72
CA ASP A 132 5.15 10.64 1.81
C ASP A 132 4.37 9.94 2.92
N ALA A 133 3.36 9.15 2.57
CA ALA A 133 2.64 8.33 3.54
C ALA A 133 3.56 7.31 4.24
N TRP A 134 4.51 6.72 3.52
CA TRP A 134 5.50 5.79 4.09
C TRP A 134 6.49 6.47 5.05
N ASN A 135 6.83 7.74 4.80
CA ASN A 135 7.70 8.53 5.69
C ASN A 135 7.05 8.82 7.05
N LEU A 136 5.72 8.69 7.15
CA LEU A 136 4.95 8.84 8.38
C LEU A 136 4.75 7.51 9.13
N ARG A 137 5.61 6.51 8.88
CA ARG A 137 5.62 5.24 9.62
C ARG A 137 5.56 5.50 11.14
N PRO A 138 4.64 4.83 11.87
CA PRO A 138 4.47 5.10 13.29
C PRO A 138 5.72 4.68 14.08
N LYS A 139 6.16 5.56 14.97
CA LYS A 139 7.24 5.29 15.94
C LYS A 139 6.59 4.67 17.18
N LEU A 140 6.23 3.40 17.06
CA LEU A 140 5.50 2.67 18.11
C LEU A 140 6.30 2.72 19.41
N ASP A 141 5.80 3.46 20.40
CA ASP A 141 6.45 3.73 21.68
C ASP A 141 5.76 3.04 22.86
N GLY A 142 4.69 2.29 22.59
CA GLY A 142 3.87 1.59 23.57
C GLY A 142 2.73 2.43 24.15
N SER A 143 2.47 3.64 23.63
CA SER A 143 1.36 4.48 24.06
C SER A 143 0.02 4.08 23.43
N ASP A 144 -1.11 4.50 24.01
CA ASP A 144 -2.46 4.24 23.48
C ASP A 144 -2.68 4.81 22.06
N LYS A 145 -1.89 5.82 21.66
CA LYS A 145 -1.92 6.40 20.31
C LYS A 145 -1.42 5.41 19.25
N ASP A 146 -0.67 4.41 19.65
CA ASP A 146 -0.15 3.38 18.74
C ASP A 146 -1.28 2.59 18.09
N ASN A 147 -2.39 2.32 18.79
CA ASN A 147 -3.45 1.46 18.25
C ASN A 147 -4.06 2.02 16.95
N ALA A 148 -4.44 3.30 16.95
CA ALA A 148 -4.98 3.95 15.74
C ALA A 148 -3.91 4.04 14.64
N ALA A 149 -2.67 4.38 15.00
CA ALA A 149 -1.57 4.52 14.05
C ALA A 149 -1.18 3.16 13.42
N ILE A 150 -1.22 2.07 14.19
CA ILE A 150 -1.03 0.70 13.72
C ILE A 150 -2.14 0.32 12.76
N CYS A 151 -3.41 0.56 13.11
CA CYS A 151 -4.53 0.29 12.21
C CYS A 151 -4.38 1.00 10.87
N GLU A 152 -4.04 2.29 10.88
CA GLU A 152 -3.78 3.05 9.64
C GLU A 152 -2.58 2.51 8.86
N TRP A 153 -1.49 2.16 9.55
CA TRP A 153 -0.28 1.62 8.94
C TRP A 153 -0.50 0.25 8.29
N THR A 154 -1.18 -0.65 8.99
CA THR A 154 -1.55 -1.97 8.46
C THR A 154 -2.51 -1.84 7.28
N SER A 155 -3.43 -0.87 7.33
CA SER A 155 -4.37 -0.60 6.21
C SER A 155 -3.65 -0.06 4.97
N LEU A 156 -2.70 0.86 5.14
CA LEU A 156 -1.84 1.34 4.05
C LEU A 156 -1.01 0.20 3.43
N ASN A 157 -0.46 -0.68 4.26
CA ASN A 157 0.28 -1.85 3.80
C ASN A 157 -0.60 -2.86 3.07
N SER A 158 -1.83 -3.10 3.54
CA SER A 158 -2.80 -3.97 2.84
C SER A 158 -3.12 -3.43 1.46
N PHE A 159 -3.37 -2.12 1.34
CA PHE A 159 -3.54 -1.47 0.05
C PHE A 159 -2.32 -1.64 -0.87
N ALA A 160 -1.11 -1.35 -0.37
CA ALA A 160 0.12 -1.49 -1.15
C ALA A 160 0.37 -2.94 -1.60
N ALA A 161 0.10 -3.91 -0.72
CA ALA A 161 0.22 -5.34 -1.03
C ALA A 161 -0.76 -5.76 -2.13
N ARG A 162 -2.00 -5.27 -2.11
CA ARG A 162 -2.99 -5.56 -3.16
C ARG A 162 -2.61 -4.92 -4.50
N MET A 163 -2.14 -3.67 -4.49
CA MET A 163 -1.65 -2.99 -5.69
C MET A 163 -0.46 -3.73 -6.34
N PHE A 164 0.49 -4.18 -5.52
CA PHE A 164 1.62 -4.97 -5.98
C PHE A 164 1.22 -6.37 -6.44
N GLY A 165 0.36 -7.06 -5.68
CA GLY A 165 -0.14 -8.39 -6.02
C GLY A 165 -0.97 -8.42 -7.29
N ALA A 166 -1.68 -7.34 -7.61
CA ALA A 166 -2.43 -7.14 -8.85
C ALA A 166 -1.58 -6.59 -10.01
N ASP A 167 -0.26 -6.44 -9.84
CA ASP A 167 0.67 -5.92 -10.84
C ASP A 167 0.32 -4.51 -11.35
N LEU A 168 -0.35 -3.70 -10.51
CA LEU A 168 -0.72 -2.32 -10.85
C LEU A 168 0.41 -1.34 -10.56
N GLN A 169 1.25 -1.66 -9.58
CA GLN A 169 2.43 -0.90 -9.21
C GLN A 169 3.56 -1.82 -8.77
N PRO A 170 4.83 -1.54 -9.13
CA PRO A 170 5.92 -2.48 -8.96
C PRO A 170 6.41 -2.64 -7.52
N TRP A 171 5.92 -1.85 -6.54
CA TRP A 171 6.32 -1.59 -5.13
C TRP A 171 7.00 -2.69 -4.27
N ILE A 172 7.91 -3.46 -4.86
CA ILE A 172 8.73 -4.51 -4.26
C ILE A 172 9.60 -3.96 -3.13
N ASN A 173 10.06 -2.72 -3.26
CA ASN A 173 10.83 -2.04 -2.23
C ASN A 173 10.02 -1.87 -0.95
N LEU A 174 8.73 -1.53 -1.02
CA LEU A 174 7.87 -1.38 0.14
C LEU A 174 7.69 -2.74 0.85
N ALA A 175 7.44 -3.80 0.08
CA ALA A 175 7.35 -5.16 0.60
C ALA A 175 8.63 -5.58 1.33
N ILE A 176 9.78 -5.47 0.66
CA ILE A 176 11.08 -5.82 1.23
C ILE A 176 11.36 -5.00 2.49
N TRP A 177 11.05 -3.71 2.51
CA TRP A 177 11.31 -2.87 3.67
C TRP A 177 10.53 -3.33 4.90
N GLU A 178 9.25 -3.65 4.75
CA GLU A 178 8.42 -4.09 5.87
C GLU A 178 8.74 -5.52 6.32
N LEU A 179 8.91 -6.46 5.38
CA LEU A 179 9.28 -7.83 5.72
C LEU A 179 10.67 -7.89 6.37
N ARG A 180 11.63 -7.11 5.88
CA ARG A 180 12.95 -6.95 6.52
C ARG A 180 12.81 -6.40 7.94
N ALA A 181 12.05 -5.33 8.13
CA ALA A 181 11.90 -4.71 9.44
C ALA A 181 11.25 -5.63 10.47
N ALA A 182 10.33 -6.50 10.04
CA ALA A 182 9.61 -7.42 10.92
C ALA A 182 10.34 -8.76 11.15
N LEU A 183 11.04 -9.28 10.14
CA LEU A 183 11.53 -10.67 10.13
C LEU A 183 13.07 -10.78 10.16
N GLU A 184 13.77 -9.81 9.58
CA GLU A 184 15.23 -9.83 9.43
C GLU A 184 15.97 -8.94 10.43
N GLU A 185 15.26 -8.18 11.26
CA GLU A 185 15.82 -7.45 12.39
C GLU A 185 15.47 -8.13 13.71
N PRO A 186 16.26 -7.92 14.78
CA PRO A 186 15.87 -8.35 16.12
C PRO A 186 14.48 -7.81 16.47
N PRO A 187 13.57 -8.64 17.02
CA PRO A 187 12.20 -8.22 17.28
C PRO A 187 12.17 -7.06 18.27
N PRO A 188 11.22 -6.12 18.13
CA PRO A 188 11.01 -5.07 19.13
C PRO A 188 10.77 -5.63 20.52
N SER A 189 11.13 -4.87 21.55
CA SER A 189 10.94 -5.28 22.95
C SER A 189 9.48 -5.28 23.40
N THR A 190 8.61 -4.51 22.73
CA THR A 190 7.18 -4.42 23.07
C THR A 190 6.36 -5.36 22.20
N THR A 191 5.39 -6.05 22.82
CA THR A 191 4.45 -6.93 22.11
C THR A 191 3.70 -6.17 21.03
N THR A 192 3.23 -4.95 21.32
CA THR A 192 2.50 -4.10 20.36
C THR A 192 3.29 -3.84 19.08
N ALA A 193 4.56 -3.45 19.18
CA ALA A 193 5.37 -3.15 18.00
C ALA A 193 5.72 -4.42 17.20
N ARG A 194 5.99 -5.53 17.90
CA ARG A 194 6.23 -6.83 17.29
C ARG A 194 4.99 -7.33 16.54
N ASP A 195 3.83 -7.30 17.18
CA ASP A 195 2.56 -7.75 16.62
C ASP A 195 2.12 -6.89 15.43
N ALA A 196 2.37 -5.58 15.46
CA ALA A 196 2.14 -4.70 14.31
C ALA A 196 3.00 -5.09 13.09
N GLY A 197 4.26 -5.48 13.31
CA GLY A 197 5.14 -6.02 12.28
C GLY A 197 4.60 -7.33 11.69
N ILE A 198 4.20 -8.27 12.55
CA ILE A 198 3.62 -9.56 12.13
C ILE A 198 2.34 -9.34 11.33
N ALA A 199 1.44 -8.46 11.81
CA ALA A 199 0.20 -8.14 11.10
C ALA A 199 0.46 -7.55 9.71
N THR A 200 1.48 -6.69 9.60
CA THR A 200 1.91 -6.09 8.31
C THR A 200 2.44 -7.16 7.36
N VAL A 201 3.28 -8.08 7.84
CA VAL A 201 3.75 -9.22 7.02
C VAL A 201 2.58 -10.08 6.55
N CYS A 202 1.61 -10.35 7.41
CA CYS A 202 0.42 -11.12 7.03
C CYS A 202 -0.34 -10.47 5.87
N GLU A 203 -0.47 -9.14 5.82
CA GLU A 203 -1.10 -8.45 4.67
C GLU A 203 -0.34 -8.69 3.37
N TRP A 204 0.99 -8.53 3.39
CA TRP A 204 1.85 -8.74 2.22
C TRP A 204 1.79 -10.18 1.72
N ILE A 205 1.82 -11.17 2.60
CA ILE A 205 1.70 -12.58 2.18
C ILE A 205 0.29 -12.88 1.66
N THR A 206 -0.75 -12.38 2.34
CA THR A 206 -2.15 -12.65 1.95
C THR A 206 -2.44 -12.13 0.54
N HIS A 207 -1.94 -10.94 0.20
CA HIS A 207 -2.32 -10.23 -1.01
C HIS A 207 -1.27 -10.22 -2.12
N ALA A 208 0.00 -10.51 -1.80
CA ALA A 208 1.11 -10.36 -2.73
C ALA A 208 2.05 -11.57 -2.81
N ARG A 209 1.77 -12.69 -2.12
CA ARG A 209 2.66 -13.87 -2.12
C ARG A 209 3.04 -14.37 -3.51
N ASP A 210 2.09 -14.43 -4.44
CA ASP A 210 2.34 -14.99 -5.78
C ASP A 210 3.32 -14.12 -6.56
N GLN A 211 3.16 -12.80 -6.46
CA GLN A 211 4.06 -11.82 -7.07
C GLN A 211 5.44 -11.83 -6.41
N LEU A 212 5.50 -11.86 -5.07
CA LEU A 212 6.77 -11.93 -4.32
C LEU A 212 7.55 -13.20 -4.65
N HIS A 213 6.89 -14.36 -4.60
CA HIS A 213 7.52 -15.64 -4.86
C HIS A 213 7.99 -15.75 -6.32
N ARG A 214 7.16 -15.34 -7.29
CA ARG A 214 7.54 -15.31 -8.71
C ARG A 214 8.74 -14.41 -8.96
N GLN A 215 8.76 -13.19 -8.42
CA GLN A 215 9.89 -12.27 -8.62
C GLN A 215 11.16 -12.76 -7.90
N GLY A 216 11.05 -13.44 -6.75
CA GLY A 216 12.19 -14.07 -6.07
C GLY A 216 12.88 -15.17 -6.86
N ARG A 217 12.14 -15.83 -7.77
CA ARG A 217 12.65 -16.85 -8.70
C ARG A 217 13.14 -16.29 -10.04
N GLN A 218 13.05 -14.98 -10.24
CA GLN A 218 13.48 -14.31 -11.46
C GLN A 218 14.70 -13.45 -11.16
N PRO A 219 15.93 -13.96 -11.37
CA PRO A 219 17.14 -13.19 -11.15
C PRO A 219 17.09 -11.90 -11.97
N ARG A 220 17.24 -10.76 -11.29
CA ARG A 220 17.40 -9.45 -11.94
C ARG A 220 18.65 -8.77 -11.42
N SER A 221 19.36 -8.09 -12.30
CA SER A 221 20.42 -7.17 -11.89
C SER A 221 19.80 -5.99 -11.17
N LEU A 222 20.32 -5.67 -9.98
CA LEU A 222 19.99 -4.46 -9.26
C LEU A 222 21.02 -3.39 -9.60
N ASP A 223 20.59 -2.14 -9.74
CA ASP A 223 21.54 -1.04 -9.75
C ASP A 223 22.10 -0.77 -8.33
N PRO A 224 23.21 -0.02 -8.17
CA PRO A 224 23.80 0.22 -6.84
C PRO A 224 22.87 0.92 -5.83
N MET A 225 21.88 1.69 -6.30
CA MET A 225 20.88 2.33 -5.44
C MET A 225 19.86 1.29 -4.95
N GLU A 226 19.38 0.42 -5.85
CA GLU A 226 18.51 -0.70 -5.52
C GLU A 226 19.18 -1.70 -4.59
N GLU A 227 20.44 -2.07 -4.84
CA GLU A 227 21.21 -2.95 -3.97
C GLU A 227 21.25 -2.42 -2.53
N ARG A 228 21.47 -1.11 -2.37
CA ARG A 228 21.49 -0.47 -1.06
C ARG A 228 20.10 -0.43 -0.42
N ALA A 229 19.07 -0.09 -1.20
CA ALA A 229 17.70 0.03 -0.70
C ALA A 229 17.11 -1.32 -0.27
N LEU A 230 17.47 -2.39 -0.99
CA LEU A 230 16.90 -3.73 -0.86
C LEU A 230 17.80 -4.71 -0.10
N LYS A 231 18.87 -4.21 0.53
CA LYS A 231 19.79 -5.01 1.34
C LYS A 231 19.07 -5.85 2.41
N PRO A 232 19.63 -7.00 2.80
CA PRO A 232 19.12 -7.78 3.92
C PRO A 232 19.27 -7.05 5.27
N GLY A 233 18.50 -7.49 6.25
CA GLY A 233 18.58 -7.11 7.65
C GLY A 233 19.59 -7.96 8.42
N LYS A 234 19.83 -7.60 9.68
CA LYS A 234 20.93 -8.15 10.50
C LYS A 234 20.85 -9.66 10.76
N LEU A 235 19.66 -10.25 10.73
CA LEU A 235 19.44 -11.67 11.00
C LEU A 235 19.57 -12.54 9.75
N PHE A 236 19.43 -11.99 8.55
CA PHE A 236 19.65 -12.70 7.29
C PHE A 236 21.06 -12.43 6.76
N GLN A 237 22.05 -12.95 7.47
CA GLN A 237 23.46 -12.68 7.19
C GLN A 237 23.94 -13.39 5.92
N GLY A 238 24.70 -12.67 5.09
CA GLY A 238 25.28 -13.22 3.86
C GLY A 238 24.30 -13.42 2.70
N GLY A 239 23.05 -12.96 2.85
CA GLY A 239 22.07 -12.96 1.76
C GLY A 239 22.28 -11.82 0.76
N ASP A 240 21.83 -12.04 -0.47
CA ASP A 240 21.86 -11.02 -1.53
C ASP A 240 20.78 -9.95 -1.31
N SER A 241 21.00 -8.77 -1.88
CA SER A 241 19.97 -7.72 -1.97
C SER A 241 18.83 -8.13 -2.89
N GLY A 242 17.61 -7.67 -2.60
CA GLY A 242 16.42 -8.00 -3.39
C GLY A 242 15.69 -9.25 -2.89
N LEU A 243 14.85 -9.82 -3.75
CA LEU A 243 14.15 -11.08 -3.48
C LEU A 243 15.00 -12.27 -3.93
N SER A 244 14.89 -13.37 -3.19
CA SER A 244 15.48 -14.65 -3.53
C SER A 244 14.73 -15.78 -2.82
N ASP A 245 14.84 -17.00 -3.33
CA ASP A 245 14.25 -18.19 -2.69
C ASP A 245 14.77 -18.38 -1.25
N ALA A 246 16.07 -18.13 -1.03
CA ALA A 246 16.67 -18.21 0.30
C ALA A 246 16.05 -17.19 1.27
N ARG A 247 15.80 -15.96 0.80
CA ARG A 247 15.18 -14.91 1.60
C ARG A 247 13.70 -15.19 1.86
N TRP A 248 12.98 -15.70 0.86
CA TRP A 248 11.60 -16.16 1.00
C TRP A 248 11.46 -17.24 2.08
N HIS A 249 12.29 -18.27 2.00
CA HIS A 249 12.28 -19.36 2.98
C HIS A 249 12.63 -18.86 4.39
N PHE A 250 13.61 -17.96 4.50
CA PHE A 250 13.95 -17.30 5.76
C PHE A 250 12.75 -16.54 6.35
N TRP A 251 12.05 -15.74 5.53
CA TRP A 251 10.86 -15.02 5.97
C TRP A 251 9.77 -15.95 6.46
N ARG A 252 9.50 -17.05 5.75
CA ARG A 252 8.51 -18.05 6.16
C ARG A 252 8.83 -18.62 7.55
N GLN A 253 10.08 -19.03 7.78
CA GLN A 253 10.53 -19.56 9.07
C GLN A 253 10.36 -18.52 10.19
N ARG A 254 10.79 -17.28 9.95
CA ARG A 254 10.68 -16.19 10.94
C ARG A 254 9.23 -15.82 11.23
N LEU A 255 8.35 -15.84 10.23
CA LEU A 255 6.92 -15.60 10.42
C LEU A 255 6.28 -16.72 11.24
N ALA A 256 6.66 -17.98 11.04
CA ALA A 256 6.18 -19.10 11.83
C ALA A 256 6.58 -18.98 13.32
N GLU A 257 7.85 -18.63 13.58
CA GLU A 257 8.38 -18.43 14.93
C GLU A 257 7.70 -17.24 15.63
N LEU A 258 7.82 -16.04 15.05
CA LEU A 258 7.31 -14.81 15.67
C LEU A 258 5.78 -14.79 15.71
N GLY A 259 5.14 -15.30 14.66
CA GLY A 259 3.70 -15.38 14.54
C GLY A 259 3.07 -16.36 15.53
N GLY A 260 3.76 -17.44 15.91
CA GLY A 260 3.31 -18.37 16.94
C GLY A 260 3.22 -17.74 18.34
N ASP A 261 4.09 -16.77 18.61
CA ASP A 261 4.19 -16.04 19.88
C ASP A 261 3.44 -14.70 19.89
N ALA A 262 2.61 -14.43 18.87
CA ALA A 262 1.83 -13.19 18.78
C ALA A 262 0.85 -13.05 19.95
N GLY A 263 0.62 -11.81 20.39
CA GLY A 263 -0.14 -11.49 21.59
C GLY A 263 -1.64 -11.81 21.53
N SER A 264 -2.21 -12.02 20.34
CA SER A 264 -3.62 -12.36 20.16
C SER A 264 -3.81 -13.68 19.42
N ALA A 265 -4.89 -14.42 19.73
CA ALA A 265 -5.24 -15.64 19.02
C ALA A 265 -5.53 -15.39 17.53
N GLU A 266 -6.21 -14.28 17.22
CA GLU A 266 -6.50 -13.88 15.84
C GLU A 266 -5.22 -13.68 15.01
N LEU A 267 -4.22 -12.98 15.56
CA LEU A 267 -2.97 -12.74 14.85
C LEU A 267 -2.16 -14.02 14.68
N ARG A 268 -2.17 -14.92 15.69
CA ARG A 268 -1.56 -16.26 15.58
C ARG A 268 -2.15 -17.07 14.42
N GLU A 269 -3.48 -17.09 14.30
CA GLU A 269 -4.15 -17.80 13.19
C GLU A 269 -3.89 -17.15 11.83
N ARG A 270 -3.84 -15.81 11.75
CA ARG A 270 -3.45 -15.09 10.52
C ARG A 270 -2.01 -15.43 10.11
N ALA A 271 -1.06 -15.42 11.04
CA ALA A 271 0.33 -15.76 10.74
C ALA A 271 0.47 -17.22 10.32
N LYS A 272 -0.22 -18.15 10.99
CA LYS A 272 -0.28 -19.56 10.60
C LYS A 272 -0.84 -19.75 9.19
N THR A 273 -1.91 -19.04 8.84
CA THR A 273 -2.50 -19.07 7.49
C THR A 273 -1.51 -18.55 6.45
N ALA A 274 -0.86 -17.43 6.73
CA ALA A 274 0.16 -16.87 5.84
C ALA A 274 1.34 -17.83 5.62
N VAL A 275 1.83 -18.48 6.68
CA VAL A 275 2.89 -19.51 6.58
C VAL A 275 2.45 -20.66 5.69
N ALA A 276 1.25 -21.21 5.90
CA ALA A 276 0.73 -22.31 5.09
C ALA A 276 0.63 -21.93 3.60
N GLN A 277 0.22 -20.69 3.29
CA GLN A 277 0.19 -20.18 1.92
C GLN A 277 1.59 -20.05 1.30
N MET A 278 2.61 -19.72 2.09
CA MET A 278 3.99 -19.70 1.61
C MET A 278 4.50 -21.11 1.31
N GLU A 279 4.17 -22.09 2.16
CA GLU A 279 4.54 -23.51 1.97
C GLU A 279 3.89 -24.13 0.73
N GLU A 280 2.64 -23.76 0.45
CA GLU A 280 1.91 -24.20 -0.75
C GLU A 280 2.65 -23.76 -2.03
N LEU A 281 3.16 -22.53 -2.06
CA LEU A 281 3.92 -22.01 -3.19
C LEU A 281 5.30 -22.66 -3.33
N GLU A 282 5.97 -22.97 -2.22
CA GLU A 282 7.24 -23.73 -2.23
C GLU A 282 7.04 -25.16 -2.76
N SER A 283 5.87 -25.76 -2.51
CA SER A 283 5.55 -27.15 -2.89
C SER A 283 4.99 -27.29 -4.31
N SER A 284 4.44 -26.21 -4.87
CA SER A 284 3.84 -26.18 -6.21
C SER A 284 4.83 -25.79 -7.32
N ALA A 285 6.12 -25.70 -6.97
CA ALA A 285 7.20 -25.05 -7.71
C ALA A 285 8.25 -26.00 -8.26
#